data_AF-A0A3D6DLP9-F1
#
_entry.id   AF-A0A3D6DLP9-F1
#
_cell.length_a   1.000
_cell.length_b   1.000
_cell.length_c   1.000
_cell.angle_alpha   90.00
_cell.angle_beta   90.00
_cell.angle_gamma   90.00
#
_symmetry.space_group_name_H-M   'P 1'
#
loop_
_entity.id
_entity.type
_entity.pdbx_description
1 polymer ?
#
loop_
_entity_poly.entity_id
_entity_poly.type
_entity_poly.pdbx_seq_one_letter_code
_entity_poly.pdbx_strand_id
1 'polypeptide(L)'
;MASEKAKATEMAQKKIKSNVQKATFDLGALDQVDLNLEALPEVAEQAVMTTPYFSVIAGSYRSIDNAEKKLAQLKANGYDAAFTEINPEGLHRVAYGRFTSKRKALNLHNFIRFSLQEEAWYLEEK
;
A
#
# COMPACT_ATOMS: atom_id res chain seq x y z
N MET A 1 15.10 -8.16 -61.77
CA MET A 1 15.55 -7.37 -60.60
C MET A 1 14.38 -6.99 -59.66
N ALA A 2 13.45 -7.91 -59.36
CA ALA A 2 12.34 -7.64 -58.43
C ALA A 2 12.24 -8.66 -57.27
N SER A 3 12.89 -9.83 -57.37
CA SER A 3 12.72 -10.92 -56.41
C SER A 3 13.70 -10.92 -55.22
N GLU A 4 14.77 -10.12 -55.25
CA GLU A 4 15.74 -10.08 -54.13
C GLU A 4 15.30 -9.15 -52.99
N LYS A 5 14.59 -8.05 -53.31
CA LYS A 5 14.08 -7.10 -52.31
C LYS A 5 12.95 -7.68 -51.44
N ALA A 6 12.20 -8.68 -51.95
CA ALA A 6 11.11 -9.31 -51.22
C ALA A 6 11.58 -10.33 -50.16
N LYS A 7 12.75 -10.96 -50.35
CA LYS A 7 13.28 -11.94 -49.38
C LYS A 7 13.88 -11.28 -48.13
N ALA A 8 14.40 -10.06 -48.27
CA ALA A 8 14.98 -9.32 -47.15
C ALA A 8 13.93 -8.78 -46.17
N THR A 9 12.74 -8.39 -46.67
CA THR A 9 11.64 -7.89 -45.85
C THR A 9 10.94 -9.01 -45.06
N GLU A 10 10.89 -10.23 -45.60
CA GLU A 10 10.35 -11.42 -44.91
C GLU A 10 11.18 -11.83 -43.69
N MET A 11 12.52 -11.79 -43.81
CA MET A 11 13.41 -12.16 -42.71
C MET A 11 13.36 -11.16 -41.54
N ALA A 12 13.17 -9.86 -41.84
CA ALA A 12 13.02 -8.83 -40.82
C ALA A 12 11.71 -8.98 -40.03
N GLN A 13 10.61 -9.36 -40.69
CA GLN A 13 9.32 -9.59 -40.02
C GLN A 13 9.32 -10.88 -39.18
N LYS A 14 10.07 -11.91 -39.56
CA LYS A 14 10.23 -13.12 -38.74
C LYS A 14 10.94 -12.87 -37.41
N LYS A 15 11.88 -11.92 -37.37
CA LYS A 15 12.66 -11.63 -36.15
C LYS A 15 11.89 -10.80 -35.12
N ILE A 16 10.92 -9.99 -35.57
CA ILE A 16 10.02 -9.25 -34.67
C ILE A 16 8.99 -10.19 -34.02
N LYS A 17 8.47 -11.19 -34.76
CA LYS A 17 7.48 -12.15 -34.24
C LYS A 17 8.03 -13.20 -33.26
N SER A 18 9.36 -13.32 -33.14
CA SER A 18 9.98 -14.29 -32.22
C SER A 18 10.28 -13.69 -30.84
N ASN A 19 10.34 -12.36 -30.69
CA ASN A 19 10.69 -11.73 -29.41
C ASN A 19 9.47 -11.34 -28.55
N VAL A 20 8.27 -11.68 -29.00
CA VAL A 20 7.01 -11.52 -28.26
C VAL A 20 6.38 -12.86 -27.89
N GLN A 21 7.09 -13.97 -28.14
CA GLN A 21 6.63 -15.28 -27.70
C GLN A 21 6.94 -15.47 -26.21
N LYS A 22 5.87 -15.29 -25.43
CA LYS A 22 5.56 -15.97 -24.17
C LYS A 22 6.21 -15.39 -22.91
N ALA A 23 5.72 -14.22 -22.52
CA ALA A 23 5.37 -13.97 -21.13
C ALA A 23 3.84 -14.08 -20.96
N THR A 24 3.27 -15.23 -21.32
CA THR A 24 1.96 -15.61 -20.76
C THR A 24 2.25 -16.06 -19.35
N PHE A 25 2.09 -15.14 -18.40
CA PHE A 25 1.98 -15.48 -16.99
C PHE A 25 0.61 -16.14 -16.82
N ASP A 26 0.61 -17.46 -16.82
CA ASP A 26 -0.55 -18.26 -16.46
C ASP A 26 -0.84 -18.00 -14.98
N LEU A 27 -1.90 -17.23 -14.69
CA LEU A 27 -2.34 -16.97 -13.31
C LEU A 27 -3.04 -18.18 -12.67
N GLY A 28 -3.07 -19.32 -13.37
CA GLY A 28 -3.95 -20.42 -13.01
C GLY A 28 -5.42 -20.00 -13.13
N ALA A 29 -6.31 -20.98 -13.15
CA ALA A 29 -7.69 -20.69 -12.81
C ALA A 29 -7.69 -20.14 -11.37
N LEU A 30 -8.28 -18.96 -11.16
CA LEU A 30 -8.62 -18.54 -9.81
C LEU A 30 -9.66 -19.54 -9.34
N ASP A 31 -9.25 -20.47 -8.47
CA ASP A 31 -10.20 -21.24 -7.70
C ASP A 31 -11.11 -20.22 -7.00
N GLN A 32 -12.42 -20.35 -7.24
CA GLN A 32 -13.41 -19.59 -6.48
C GLN A 32 -13.22 -20.00 -5.02
N VAL A 33 -12.62 -19.10 -4.23
CA VAL A 33 -12.55 -19.26 -2.79
C VAL A 33 -13.96 -19.05 -2.27
N ASP A 34 -14.70 -20.14 -2.09
CA ASP A 34 -15.89 -20.14 -1.25
C ASP A 34 -15.46 -19.84 0.19
N LEU A 35 -15.60 -18.58 0.59
CA LEU A 35 -15.41 -18.15 1.98
C LEU A 35 -16.59 -18.67 2.81
N ASN A 36 -16.55 -19.96 3.14
CA ASN A 36 -17.38 -20.52 4.21
C ASN A 36 -16.85 -19.99 5.54
N LEU A 37 -17.43 -18.88 5.99
CA LEU A 37 -17.13 -18.25 7.27
C LEU A 37 -17.79 -19.06 8.41
N GLU A 38 -17.31 -20.27 8.65
CA GLU A 38 -17.60 -20.98 9.90
C GLU A 38 -16.69 -20.43 10.99
N ALA A 39 -17.16 -19.37 11.63
CA ALA A 39 -16.54 -18.81 12.81
C ALA A 39 -16.66 -19.80 13.97
N LEU A 40 -15.58 -20.54 14.23
CA LEU A 40 -15.35 -21.18 15.52
C LEU A 40 -14.20 -20.45 16.22
N PRO A 41 -14.38 -19.98 17.47
CA PRO A 41 -13.35 -19.24 18.17
C PRO A 41 -12.33 -20.24 18.73
N GLU A 42 -11.30 -20.54 17.97
CA GLU A 42 -10.11 -21.19 18.54
C GLU A 42 -9.27 -20.11 19.21
N VAL A 43 -9.43 -20.02 20.54
CA VAL A 43 -8.61 -19.19 21.42
C VAL A 43 -7.20 -19.78 21.44
N ALA A 44 -6.44 -19.52 20.39
CA ALA A 44 -5.00 -19.65 20.44
C ALA A 44 -4.48 -18.47 21.26
N GLU A 45 -3.96 -18.74 22.46
CA GLU A 45 -3.04 -17.86 23.18
C GLU A 45 -1.79 -17.67 22.31
N GLN A 46 -1.92 -16.80 21.31
CA GLN A 46 -0.83 -16.36 20.46
C GLN A 46 0.05 -15.49 21.33
N ALA A 47 1.28 -15.95 21.57
CA ALA A 47 2.34 -15.09 22.08
C ALA A 47 2.35 -13.81 21.24
N VAL A 48 1.85 -12.71 21.83
CA VAL A 48 1.70 -11.43 21.14
C VAL A 48 3.10 -10.93 20.85
N MET A 49 3.63 -11.25 19.68
CA MET A 49 4.76 -10.54 19.13
C MET A 49 4.26 -9.12 18.87
N THR A 50 4.48 -8.22 19.84
CA THR A 50 4.17 -6.79 19.74
C THR A 50 5.07 -6.20 18.66
N THR A 51 4.68 -6.40 17.41
CA THR A 51 5.37 -5.81 16.27
C THR A 51 5.09 -4.31 16.31
N PRO A 52 6.13 -3.46 16.45
CA PRO A 52 5.92 -2.03 16.57
C PRO A 52 5.33 -1.48 15.26
N TYR A 53 4.38 -0.56 15.40
CA TYR A 53 3.84 0.16 14.25
C TYR A 53 4.66 1.43 13.99
N PHE A 54 4.79 1.77 12.72
CA PHE A 54 5.44 2.99 12.25
C PHE A 54 4.40 3.85 11.55
N SER A 55 4.14 5.03 12.10
CA SER A 55 3.00 5.85 11.72
C SER A 55 3.42 7.21 11.23
N VAL A 56 2.77 7.67 10.17
CA VAL A 56 3.01 8.98 9.58
C VAL A 56 1.89 9.92 10.00
N ILE A 57 2.14 10.71 11.04
CA ILE A 57 1.17 11.57 11.72
C ILE A 57 0.85 12.79 10.87
N ALA A 58 -0.44 13.03 10.64
CA ALA A 58 -0.99 14.21 9.98
C ALA A 58 -1.38 15.32 10.96
N GLY A 59 -1.57 14.98 12.24
CA GLY A 59 -1.89 15.94 13.29
C GLY A 59 -2.24 15.28 14.62
N SER A 60 -2.29 16.08 15.68
CA SER A 60 -2.68 15.68 17.03
C SER A 60 -3.72 16.67 17.57
N TYR A 61 -4.86 16.17 18.02
CA TYR A 61 -6.03 16.98 18.33
C TYR A 61 -6.54 16.72 19.75
N ARG A 62 -6.96 17.78 20.44
CA ARG A 62 -7.65 17.67 21.74
C ARG A 62 -9.12 17.27 21.62
N SER A 63 -9.76 17.65 20.51
CA SER A 63 -11.17 17.32 20.23
C SER A 63 -11.23 16.14 19.28
N ILE A 64 -12.01 15.12 19.65
CA ILE A 64 -12.26 13.96 18.81
C ILE A 64 -12.93 14.36 17.49
N ASP A 65 -13.92 15.28 17.51
CA ASP A 65 -14.61 15.74 16.31
C ASP A 65 -13.65 16.33 15.26
N ASN A 66 -12.65 17.09 15.71
CA ASN A 66 -11.63 17.65 14.82
C ASN A 66 -10.71 16.56 14.26
N ALA A 67 -10.38 15.57 15.09
CA ALA A 67 -9.57 14.43 14.69
C ALA A 67 -10.31 13.56 13.66
N GLU A 68 -11.60 13.31 13.87
CA GLU A 68 -12.47 12.56 12.94
C GLU A 68 -12.65 13.30 11.62
N LYS A 69 -12.84 14.63 11.63
CA LYS A 69 -12.87 15.43 10.40
C LYS A 69 -11.59 15.29 9.60
N LYS A 70 -10.43 15.36 10.26
CA LYS A 70 -9.14 15.16 9.59
C LYS A 70 -9.01 13.74 9.05
N LEU A 71 -9.40 12.74 9.83
CA LEU A 71 -9.38 11.34 9.41
C LEU A 71 -10.23 11.12 8.15
N ALA A 72 -11.47 11.62 8.15
CA ALA A 72 -12.38 11.52 7.02
C ALA A 72 -11.82 12.22 5.77
N GLN A 73 -11.23 13.41 5.94
CA GLN A 73 -10.56 14.12 4.84
C GLN A 73 -9.42 13.29 4.24
N LEU A 74 -8.58 12.67 5.07
CA LEU A 74 -7.47 11.85 4.57
C LEU A 74 -7.95 10.60 3.86
N LYS A 75 -9.00 9.94 4.38
CA LYS A 75 -9.62 8.79 3.69
C LYS A 75 -10.21 9.20 2.34
N ALA A 76 -10.86 10.36 2.26
CA ALA A 76 -11.37 10.90 0.99
C ALA A 76 -10.25 11.19 -0.01
N ASN A 77 -9.06 11.57 0.47
CA ASN A 77 -7.87 11.75 -0.35
C ASN A 77 -7.16 10.42 -0.73
N GLY A 78 -7.70 9.27 -0.34
CA GLY A 78 -7.18 7.95 -0.70
C GLY A 78 -6.08 7.42 0.22
N TYR A 79 -5.85 8.04 1.38
CA TYR A 79 -4.92 7.52 2.37
C TYR A 79 -5.57 6.42 3.21
N ASP A 80 -4.77 5.43 3.63
CA ASP A 80 -5.16 4.44 4.65
C ASP A 80 -5.06 5.04 6.05
N ALA A 81 -5.77 6.16 6.24
CA ALA A 81 -5.66 6.98 7.43
C ALA A 81 -6.32 6.30 8.63
N ALA A 82 -5.64 6.38 9.78
CA ALA A 82 -6.06 5.75 11.02
C ALA A 82 -5.66 6.60 12.23
N PHE A 83 -6.36 6.40 13.35
CA PHE A 83 -5.87 6.84 14.64
C PHE A 83 -4.69 5.98 15.09
N THR A 84 -3.72 6.58 15.75
CA THR A 84 -2.64 5.83 16.42
C THR A 84 -3.11 5.28 17.76
N GLU A 85 -2.25 4.53 18.42
CA GLU A 85 -2.43 4.23 19.83
C GLU A 85 -2.61 5.51 20.66
N ILE A 86 -3.44 5.35 21.71
CA ILE A 86 -3.83 6.41 22.62
C ILE A 86 -2.55 7.00 23.23
N ASN A 87 -2.37 8.31 23.04
CA ASN A 87 -1.30 9.04 23.70
C ASN A 87 -1.59 9.07 25.23
N PRO A 88 -0.61 8.81 26.11
CA PRO A 88 -0.76 9.05 27.55
C PRO A 88 -1.33 10.43 27.91
N GLU A 89 -1.08 11.45 27.08
CA GLU A 89 -1.59 12.81 27.29
C GLU A 89 -3.05 13.03 26.83
N GLY A 90 -3.73 11.99 26.33
CA GLY A 90 -5.13 12.05 25.92
C GLY A 90 -5.39 12.76 24.59
N LEU A 91 -4.36 12.95 23.75
CA LEU A 91 -4.52 13.54 22.42
C LEU A 91 -4.91 12.50 21.37
N HIS A 92 -5.87 12.86 20.51
CA HIS A 92 -6.30 12.08 19.36
C HIS A 92 -5.36 12.34 18.18
N ARG A 93 -4.41 11.43 17.97
CA ARG A 93 -3.43 11.49 16.88
C ARG A 93 -3.98 10.81 15.63
N VAL A 94 -3.96 11.53 14.51
CA VAL A 94 -4.42 11.04 13.20
C VAL A 94 -3.19 10.83 12.32
N ALA A 95 -3.09 9.65 11.71
CA ALA A 95 -2.01 9.30 10.78
C ALA A 95 -2.53 9.24 9.34
N TYR A 96 -1.69 9.63 8.38
CA TYR A 96 -1.85 9.31 6.96
C TYR A 96 -1.79 7.79 6.72
N GLY A 97 -1.07 7.05 7.56
CA GLY A 97 -1.03 5.59 7.53
C GLY A 97 -0.21 5.02 8.68
N ARG A 98 -0.53 3.77 9.05
CA ARG A 98 0.20 2.97 10.05
C ARG A 98 0.78 1.75 9.35
N PHE A 99 2.06 1.47 9.55
CA PHE A 99 2.79 0.42 8.83
C PHE A 99 3.58 -0.46 9.77
N THR A 100 3.65 -1.75 9.50
CA THR A 100 4.61 -2.66 10.17
C THR A 100 6.02 -2.55 9.60
N SER A 101 6.20 -1.85 8.47
CA SER A 101 7.49 -1.65 7.81
C SER A 101 7.95 -0.19 7.92
N LYS A 102 9.05 0.02 8.65
CA LYS A 102 9.73 1.33 8.76
C LYS A 102 10.00 1.97 7.41
N ARG A 103 10.44 1.18 6.42
CA ARG A 103 10.71 1.66 5.06
C ARG A 103 9.45 2.22 4.39
N LYS A 104 8.30 1.54 4.51
CA LYS A 104 7.03 2.02 3.94
C LYS A 104 6.61 3.35 4.59
N ALA A 105 6.68 3.43 5.92
CA ALA A 105 6.36 4.65 6.66
C ALA A 105 7.26 5.83 6.26
N LEU A 106 8.58 5.63 6.18
CA LEU A 106 9.52 6.69 5.77
C LEU A 106 9.31 7.13 4.32
N ASN A 107 9.00 6.20 3.41
CA ASN A 107 8.67 6.54 2.02
C ASN A 107 7.44 7.45 1.95
N LEU A 108 6.36 7.11 2.67
CA LEU A 108 5.16 7.93 2.72
C LEU A 108 5.44 9.30 3.36
N HIS A 109 6.15 9.31 4.49
CA HIS A 109 6.54 10.56 5.16
C HIS A 109 7.30 11.49 4.22
N ASN A 110 8.31 10.98 3.51
CA ASN A 110 9.11 11.78 2.59
C ASN A 110 8.28 12.28 1.40
N PHE A 111 7.39 11.44 0.87
CA PHE A 111 6.46 11.87 -0.18
C PHE A 111 5.60 13.06 0.29
N ILE A 112 5.05 12.99 1.50
CA ILE A 112 4.21 14.07 2.05
C ILE A 112 5.04 15.34 2.27
N ARG A 113 6.22 15.23 2.90
CA ARG A 113 7.07 16.39 3.23
C ARG A 113 7.66 17.08 2.00
N PHE A 114 8.08 16.32 0.99
CA PHE A 114 8.89 16.85 -0.11
C PHE A 114 8.12 16.95 -1.43
N SER A 115 7.17 16.06 -1.69
CA SER A 115 6.35 16.10 -2.92
C SER A 115 5.08 16.92 -2.72
N LEU A 116 4.39 16.75 -1.59
CA LEU A 116 3.17 17.52 -1.28
C LEU A 116 3.46 18.81 -0.50
N GLN A 117 4.67 18.95 0.05
CA GLN A 117 5.07 20.08 0.91
C GLN A 117 4.16 20.27 2.12
N GLU A 118 3.55 19.18 2.60
CA GLU A 118 2.66 19.20 3.77
C GLU A 118 3.43 18.83 5.04
N GLU A 119 2.82 19.13 6.19
CA GLU A 119 3.36 18.71 7.48
C GLU A 119 3.00 17.26 7.79
N ALA A 120 4.01 16.51 8.20
CA ALA A 120 3.87 15.16 8.70
C ALA A 120 4.99 14.85 9.69
N TRP A 121 4.70 14.03 10.69
CA TRP A 121 5.69 13.53 11.63
C TRP A 121 5.76 12.01 11.57
N TYR A 122 6.94 11.45 11.79
CA TYR A 122 7.11 10.01 11.91
C TYR A 122 7.06 9.60 13.38
N LEU A 123 6.32 8.53 13.68
CA LEU A 123 6.16 7.97 15.02
C LEU A 123 6.43 6.47 15.01
N GLU A 124 7.27 5.99 15.93
CA GLU A 124 7.37 4.56 16.25
C GLU A 124 6.47 4.29 17.46
N GLU A 125 5.43 3.48 17.27
CA GLU A 125 4.50 3.02 18.30
C GLU A 125 5.09 1.76 18.97
N LYS A 126 4.94 1.66 20.30
CA LYS A 126 5.60 0.65 21.12
C LYS A 126 4.59 -0.11 21.96
#